data_AF-A0A9P7STA9-F1
#
_entry.id   AF-A0A9P7STA9-F1
#
_cell.length_a   1.000
_cell.length_b   1.000
_cell.length_c   1.000
_cell.angle_alpha   90.00
_cell.angle_beta   90.00
_cell.angle_gamma   90.00
#
_symmetry.space_group_name_H-M   'P 1'
#
loop_
_entity.id
_entity.type
_entity.pdbx_description
1 polymer ?
#
loop_
_entity_poly.entity_id
_entity_poly.type
_entity_poly.pdbx_seq_one_letter_code
_entity_poly.pdbx_strand_id
1 'polypeptide(L)'
;MSDQEPPGAVSFGPGSNCNLNNCPAEWSIYGYRPSLAANATFLALFVLIGMVHGYLGYRWRSWGFMVGMLLGCMSEVIGYAG
;
A
#
# COMPACT_ATOMS: atom_id res chain seq x y z
N MET A 1 -14.81 -8.71 21.65
CA MET A 1 -13.33 -8.63 21.58
C MET A 1 -12.86 -7.42 22.39
N SER A 2 -13.35 -7.26 23.62
CA SER A 2 -13.24 -6.02 24.42
C SER A 2 -12.64 -6.27 25.82
N ASP A 3 -12.11 -7.47 26.06
CA ASP A 3 -11.78 -7.94 27.41
C ASP A 3 -10.29 -7.81 27.80
N GLN A 4 -9.42 -7.29 26.92
CA GLN A 4 -7.97 -7.22 27.19
C GLN A 4 -7.29 -5.90 26.81
N GLU A 5 -8.06 -4.84 26.53
CA GLU A 5 -7.50 -3.51 26.27
C GLU A 5 -6.74 -3.00 27.52
N PRO A 6 -5.48 -2.53 27.41
CA PRO A 6 -4.73 -2.02 28.54
C PRO A 6 -5.45 -0.78 29.09
N PRO A 7 -5.42 -0.54 30.41
CA PRO A 7 -6.17 0.53 31.03
C PRO A 7 -5.83 1.88 30.39
N GLY A 8 -6.82 2.50 29.73
CA GLY A 8 -6.69 3.84 29.13
C GLY A 8 -6.35 3.89 27.63
N ALA A 9 -6.27 2.75 26.93
CA ALA A 9 -6.17 2.74 25.47
C ALA A 9 -7.56 2.82 24.83
N VAL A 10 -7.78 3.83 23.99
CA VAL A 10 -8.98 3.98 23.16
C VAL A 10 -8.60 3.67 21.71
N SER A 11 -9.10 2.52 21.24
CA SER A 11 -8.76 1.97 19.92
C SER A 11 -9.50 2.68 18.77
N PHE A 12 -10.72 3.19 19.01
CA PHE A 12 -11.57 3.80 17.99
C PHE A 12 -12.35 5.02 18.53
N GLY A 13 -12.48 6.08 17.74
CA GLY A 13 -13.25 7.29 18.07
C GLY A 13 -12.41 8.56 18.29
N PRO A 14 -13.03 9.73 18.47
CA PRO A 14 -12.34 10.98 18.78
C PRO A 14 -11.61 10.84 20.13
N GLY A 15 -10.29 11.01 20.12
CA GLY A 15 -9.41 10.79 21.29
C GLY A 15 -8.60 9.49 21.24
N SER A 16 -8.61 8.74 20.13
CA SER A 16 -7.81 7.53 19.97
C SER A 16 -6.32 7.78 20.22
N ASN A 17 -5.76 7.06 21.19
CA ASN A 17 -4.35 7.13 21.61
C ASN A 17 -3.61 5.81 21.33
N CYS A 18 -4.30 4.82 20.74
CA CYS A 18 -3.65 3.61 20.25
C CYS A 18 -2.74 3.95 19.08
N ASN A 19 -1.45 3.76 19.30
CA ASN A 19 -0.43 3.80 18.28
C ASN A 19 0.33 2.49 18.29
N LEU A 20 1.24 2.32 17.33
CA LEU A 20 1.95 1.08 17.14
C LEU A 20 2.78 0.60 18.34
N ASN A 21 3.25 1.53 19.16
CA ASN A 21 4.05 1.21 20.35
C ASN A 21 3.19 0.80 21.55
N ASN A 22 1.91 1.16 21.56
CA ASN A 22 1.05 1.06 22.74
C ASN A 22 -0.04 -0.02 22.60
N CYS A 23 -0.41 -0.40 21.38
CA CYS A 23 -1.47 -1.38 21.13
C CYS A 23 -0.97 -2.44 20.13
N PRO A 24 -1.22 -3.75 20.38
CA PRO A 24 -0.89 -4.81 19.43
C PRO A 24 -1.65 -4.64 18.11
N ALA A 25 -1.02 -5.03 17.00
CA ALA A 25 -1.57 -4.88 15.65
C ALA A 25 -2.88 -5.67 15.43
N GLU A 26 -3.13 -6.68 16.26
CA GLU A 26 -4.33 -7.52 16.29
C GLU A 26 -5.60 -6.73 16.60
N TRP A 27 -5.48 -5.55 17.25
CA TRP A 27 -6.61 -4.69 17.58
C TRP A 27 -6.86 -3.59 16.55
N SER A 28 -5.99 -3.47 15.54
CA SER A 28 -6.29 -2.64 14.37
C SER A 28 -7.40 -3.29 13.56
N ILE A 29 -8.16 -2.49 12.79
CA ILE A 29 -9.14 -3.01 11.81
C ILE A 29 -8.52 -4.05 10.88
N TYR A 30 -7.24 -3.87 10.55
CA TYR A 30 -6.50 -4.78 9.68
C TYR A 30 -6.04 -6.05 10.39
N GLY A 31 -5.93 -6.06 11.72
CA GLY A 31 -5.50 -7.23 12.51
C GLY A 31 -4.06 -7.70 12.28
N TYR A 32 -3.30 -7.04 11.41
CA TYR A 32 -1.90 -7.32 11.14
C TYR A 32 -1.14 -6.03 10.86
N ARG A 33 0.19 -6.12 10.96
CA ARG A 33 1.07 -5.01 10.66
C ARG A 33 1.51 -5.09 9.19
N PRO A 34 1.09 -4.16 8.31
CA PRO A 34 1.53 -4.19 6.93
C PRO A 34 3.05 -4.02 6.85
N SER A 35 3.71 -4.87 6.07
CA SER A 35 5.16 -4.84 5.92
C SER A 35 5.56 -3.70 5.00
N LEU A 36 6.12 -2.64 5.60
CA LEU A 36 6.60 -1.47 4.86
C LEU A 36 7.58 -1.85 3.74
N ALA A 37 8.46 -2.82 4.01
CA ALA A 37 9.43 -3.31 3.06
C ALA A 37 8.80 -3.95 1.81
N ALA A 38 7.75 -4.77 1.98
CA ALA A 38 7.09 -5.40 0.83
C ALA A 38 6.36 -4.35 -0.02
N ASN A 39 5.62 -3.45 0.62
CA ASN A 39 4.91 -2.37 -0.08
C ASN A 39 5.87 -1.48 -0.88
N ALA A 40 7.00 -1.08 -0.27
CA ALA A 40 8.03 -0.31 -0.95
C ALA A 40 8.66 -1.07 -2.12
N THR A 41 8.86 -2.39 -1.97
CA THR A 41 9.40 -3.24 -3.03
C THR A 41 8.44 -3.32 -4.22
N PHE A 42 7.15 -3.57 -3.97
CA PHE A 42 6.14 -3.62 -5.04
C PHE A 42 6.02 -2.27 -5.74
N LEU A 43 5.96 -1.16 -5.00
CA LEU A 43 5.93 0.18 -5.57
C LEU A 43 7.13 0.44 -6.50
N ALA A 44 8.35 0.08 -6.07
CA ALA A 44 9.55 0.22 -6.89
C ALA A 44 9.47 -0.64 -8.17
N LEU A 45 8.99 -1.89 -8.04
CA LEU A 45 8.85 -2.79 -9.19
C LEU A 45 7.84 -2.26 -10.22
N PHE A 46 6.67 -1.77 -9.79
CA PHE A 46 5.68 -1.22 -10.72
C PHE A 46 6.15 0.04 -11.44
N VAL A 47 6.90 0.91 -10.75
CA VAL A 47 7.53 2.08 -11.39
C VAL A 47 8.55 1.65 -12.43
N LEU A 48 9.43 0.70 -12.11
CA LEU A 48 10.45 0.19 -13.04
C LEU A 48 9.82 -0.50 -14.27
N ILE A 49 8.87 -1.40 -14.04
CA ILE A 49 8.18 -2.13 -15.11
C ILE A 49 7.36 -1.16 -15.98
N GLY A 50 6.69 -0.18 -15.38
CA GLY A 50 5.98 0.87 -16.10
C GLY A 50 6.89 1.67 -17.02
N MET A 51 8.08 2.08 -16.56
CA MET A 51 9.08 2.76 -17.39
C MET A 51 9.57 1.88 -18.56
N VAL A 52 9.85 0.60 -18.29
CA VAL A 52 10.26 -0.36 -19.33
C VAL A 52 9.16 -0.50 -20.39
N HIS A 53 7.91 -0.72 -20.00
CA HIS A 53 6.80 -0.82 -20.95
C HIS A 53 6.52 0.48 -21.69
N GLY A 54 6.72 1.64 -21.05
CA GLY A 54 6.66 2.94 -21.73
C GLY A 54 7.71 3.07 -22.83
N TYR A 55 8.97 2.71 -22.52
CA TYR A 55 10.06 2.74 -23.50
C TYR A 55 9.84 1.75 -24.66
N LEU A 56 9.54 0.49 -24.34
CA LEU A 56 9.31 -0.56 -25.33
C LEU A 56 8.07 -0.27 -26.18
N GLY A 57 6.99 0.20 -25.54
CA GLY A 57 5.75 0.59 -26.20
C GLY A 57 5.94 1.74 -27.18
N TYR A 58 6.75 2.75 -26.82
CA TYR A 58 7.11 3.83 -27.72
C TYR A 58 8.01 3.35 -28.87
N ARG A 59 9.05 2.57 -28.57
CA ARG A 59 10.04 2.07 -29.54
C ARG A 59 9.44 1.17 -30.62
N TRP A 60 8.43 0.37 -30.27
CA TRP A 60 7.75 -0.58 -31.17
C TRP A 60 6.34 -0.15 -31.57
N ARG A 61 5.91 1.06 -31.19
CA ARG A 61 4.56 1.62 -31.47
C ARG A 61 3.41 0.71 -31.02
N SER A 62 3.60 -0.02 -29.92
CA SER A 62 2.57 -0.88 -29.33
C SER A 62 1.63 -0.07 -28.43
N TRP A 63 0.96 0.95 -29.00
CA TRP A 63 0.21 1.97 -28.26
C TRP A 63 -0.89 1.39 -27.35
N GLY A 64 -1.69 0.44 -27.85
CA GLY A 64 -2.79 -0.14 -27.06
C GLY A 64 -2.29 -0.92 -25.84
N PHE A 65 -1.27 -1.77 -26.05
CA PHE A 65 -0.64 -2.52 -24.97
C PHE A 65 0.06 -1.59 -23.96
N MET A 66 0.78 -0.58 -24.46
CA MET A 66 1.49 0.39 -23.64
C MET A 66 0.53 1.15 -22.71
N VAL A 67 -0.59 1.66 -23.22
CA VAL A 67 -1.57 2.41 -22.42
C VAL A 67 -2.16 1.53 -21.32
N GLY A 68 -2.55 0.29 -21.64
CA GLY A 68 -3.06 -0.64 -20.63
C GLY A 68 -2.06 -0.93 -19.51
N MET A 69 -0.80 -1.21 -19.88
CA MET A 69 0.26 -1.47 -18.90
C MET A 69 0.57 -0.25 -18.03
N LEU A 70 0.63 0.95 -18.62
CA LEU A 70 0.88 2.19 -17.87
C LEU A 70 -0.27 2.53 -16.92
N LEU A 71 -1.53 2.37 -17.35
CA LEU A 71 -2.69 2.57 -16.47
C LEU A 71 -2.66 1.61 -15.27
N GLY A 72 -2.39 0.32 -15.50
CA GLY A 72 -2.26 -0.67 -14.42
C GLY A 72 -1.13 -0.33 -13.44
N CYS A 73 0.05 0.04 -13.95
CA CYS A 73 1.17 0.45 -13.09
C CYS A 73 0.85 1.72 -12.28
N MET A 74 0.15 2.70 -12.87
CA MET A 74 -0.27 3.90 -12.15
C MET A 74 -1.28 3.59 -11.05
N SER A 75 -2.24 2.70 -11.30
CA SER A 75 -3.21 2.26 -10.28
C SER A 75 -2.53 1.61 -9.08
N GLU A 76 -1.55 0.73 -9.32
CA GLU A 76 -0.76 0.10 -8.25
C GLU A 76 0.05 1.14 -7.47
N VAL A 77 0.74 2.06 -8.16
CA VAL A 77 1.54 3.11 -7.50
C VAL A 77 0.65 4.00 -6.63
N ILE A 78 -0.52 4.41 -7.11
CA ILE A 78 -1.48 5.20 -6.33
C ILE A 78 -1.97 4.39 -5.12
N GLY A 79 -2.26 3.10 -5.29
CA GLY A 79 -2.71 2.22 -4.20
C GLY A 79 -1.66 1.95 -3.11
N TYR A 80 -0.37 1.97 -3.45
CA TYR A 80 0.72 1.83 -2.47
C TYR A 80 1.18 3.15 -1.85
N ALA A 81 0.93 4.29 -2.51
CA ALA A 81 1.29 5.62 -2.02
C ALA A 81 0.19 6.31 -1.21
N GLY A 82 -1.09 5.98 -1.45
CA GLY A 82 -2.26 6.49 -0.73
C GLY A 82 -2.68 5.62 0.44
#